data_AF-A0A9E5GS35-F1
#
_entry.id   AF-A0A9E5GS35-F1
#
_cell.length_a   1.000
_cell.length_b   1.000
_cell.length_c   1.000
_cell.angle_alpha   90.00
_cell.angle_beta   90.00
_cell.angle_gamma   90.00
#
_symmetry.space_group_name_H-M   'P 1'
#
loop_
_entity.id
_entity.type
_entity.pdbx_description
1 polymer ?
#
loop_
_entity_poly.entity_id
_entity_poly.type
_entity_poly.pdbx_seq_one_letter_code
_entity_poly.pdbx_strand_id
1 'polypeptide(L)'
;MLDVQTKLGKYLFALYQYQTSHGLIPIFVLDTVDFHALSKVKKDFEKEKCIVLSKDDVLNGHDVFPLRFLHMINHSSLILGTDILKSITIKKADLLKTVELELRTKMVQLREDYLSGSFDVFVKNILSFMEVIREGVEYIDPSLKSD
;
A
#
# COMPACT_ATOMS: atom_id res chain seq x y z
N MET A 1 11.73 14.74 -3.13
CA MET A 1 10.72 14.89 -2.05
C MET A 1 10.30 16.35 -1.72
N LEU A 2 11.17 17.27 -1.28
CA LEU A 2 10.79 18.67 -0.93
C LEU A 2 10.16 19.47 -2.10
N ASP A 3 10.65 19.26 -3.32
CA ASP A 3 10.16 19.94 -4.52
C ASP A 3 8.72 19.53 -4.89
N VAL A 4 8.40 18.24 -4.74
CA VAL A 4 7.05 17.70 -4.98
C VAL A 4 6.05 18.24 -3.96
N GLN A 5 6.44 18.31 -2.68
CA GLN A 5 5.62 18.93 -1.64
C GLN A 5 5.29 20.39 -1.99
N THR A 6 6.27 21.16 -2.45
CA THR A 6 6.10 22.56 -2.83
C THR A 6 5.17 22.71 -4.04
N LYS A 7 5.31 21.83 -5.04
CA LYS A 7 4.47 21.81 -6.25
C LYS A 7 3.02 21.43 -5.98
N LEU A 8 2.78 20.47 -5.08
CA LEU A 8 1.42 20.08 -4.67
C LEU A 8 0.78 21.13 -3.76
N GLY A 9 1.57 21.80 -2.92
CA GLY A 9 1.12 22.96 -2.13
C GLY A 9 -0.19 22.69 -1.39
N LYS A 10 -1.21 23.50 -1.67
CA LYS A 10 -2.54 23.42 -1.04
C LYS A 10 -3.32 22.13 -1.33
N TYR A 11 -2.93 21.35 -2.34
CA TYR A 11 -3.60 20.10 -2.69
C TYR A 11 -3.12 18.92 -1.84
N LEU A 12 -1.93 19.05 -1.22
CA LEU A 12 -1.38 18.03 -0.33
C LEU A 12 -2.04 18.11 1.03
N PHE A 13 -2.75 17.04 1.41
CA PHE A 13 -3.38 16.91 2.72
C PHE A 13 -2.42 16.29 3.75
N ALA A 14 -1.76 15.20 3.38
CA ALA A 14 -0.79 14.53 4.23
C ALA A 14 0.34 13.88 3.41
N LEU A 15 1.51 13.78 4.02
CA LEU A 15 2.66 13.08 3.47
C LEU A 15 3.16 12.07 4.49
N TYR A 16 3.32 10.82 4.05
CA TYR A 16 3.89 9.76 4.85
C TYR A 16 5.17 9.23 4.22
N GLN A 17 6.03 8.67 5.06
CA GLN A 17 7.10 7.78 4.66
C GLN A 17 6.71 6.36 5.03
N TYR A 18 6.65 5.50 4.02
CA TYR A 18 6.13 4.14 4.11
C TYR A 18 7.24 3.13 3.86
N GLN A 19 7.44 2.25 4.84
CA GLN A 19 8.39 1.15 4.74
C GLN A 19 7.75 -0.03 4.01
N THR A 20 8.34 -0.41 2.88
CA THR A 20 7.99 -1.62 2.13
C THR A 20 9.12 -2.63 2.20
N SER A 21 8.84 -3.86 1.77
CA SER A 21 9.84 -4.90 1.50
C SER A 21 10.96 -4.44 0.54
N HIS A 22 10.68 -3.45 -0.31
CA HIS A 22 11.60 -2.94 -1.33
C HIS A 22 12.26 -1.62 -0.94
N GLY A 23 12.05 -1.15 0.29
CA GLY A 23 12.60 0.10 0.81
C GLY A 23 11.53 1.15 1.14
N LEU A 24 11.99 2.36 1.41
CA LEU A 24 11.17 3.49 1.81
C LEU A 24 10.60 4.21 0.59
N ILE A 25 9.27 4.40 0.57
CA ILE A 25 8.60 5.18 -0.47
C ILE A 25 7.66 6.22 0.16
N PRO A 26 7.46 7.38 -0.48
CA PRO A 26 6.50 8.36 0.00
C PRO A 26 5.05 7.99 -0.37
N ILE A 27 4.12 8.29 0.54
CA ILE A 27 2.67 8.31 0.28
C ILE A 27 2.19 9.75 0.32
N PHE A 28 1.69 10.25 -0.81
CA PHE A 28 1.04 11.55 -0.92
C PHE A 28 -0.46 11.37 -0.81
N VAL A 29 -1.07 11.95 0.22
CA VAL A 29 -2.52 12.05 0.35
C VAL A 29 -2.94 13.44 -0.10
N LEU A 30 -3.78 13.51 -1.12
CA LEU A 30 -4.34 14.74 -1.65
C LEU A 30 -5.74 14.99 -1.08
N ASP A 31 -6.08 16.24 -0.77
CA ASP A 31 -7.42 16.57 -0.26
C ASP A 31 -8.48 16.32 -1.33
N THR A 32 -8.15 16.66 -2.59
CA THR A 32 -8.95 16.37 -3.79
C THR A 32 -8.03 16.01 -4.96
N VAL A 33 -8.51 15.18 -5.89
CA VAL A 33 -7.75 14.82 -7.10
C VAL A 33 -7.90 15.93 -8.13
N ASP A 34 -6.83 16.68 -8.37
CA ASP A 34 -6.76 17.70 -9.42
C ASP A 34 -5.75 17.28 -10.50
N PHE A 35 -6.24 17.01 -11.71
CA PHE A 35 -5.40 16.60 -12.84
C PHE A 35 -4.38 17.66 -13.26
N HIS A 36 -4.71 18.94 -13.12
CA HIS A 36 -3.78 20.02 -13.46
C HIS A 36 -2.63 20.09 -12.45
N ALA A 37 -2.89 19.90 -11.15
CA ALA A 37 -1.87 19.77 -10.13
C ALA A 37 -0.99 18.53 -10.34
N LEU A 38 -1.61 17.36 -10.59
CA LEU A 38 -0.89 16.11 -10.86
C LEU A 38 -0.01 16.18 -12.10
N SER A 39 -0.45 16.89 -13.15
CA SER A 39 0.35 17.05 -14.38
C SER A 39 1.71 17.74 -14.13
N LYS A 40 1.80 18.59 -13.10
CA LYS A 40 3.03 19.33 -12.73
C LYS A 40 4.07 18.45 -12.04
N VAL A 41 3.62 17.39 -11.38
CA VAL A 41 4.46 16.44 -10.62
C VAL A 41 4.60 15.07 -11.29
N LYS A 42 3.92 14.86 -12.43
CA LYS A 42 3.93 13.60 -13.17
C LYS A 42 5.34 13.04 -13.41
N LYS A 43 6.27 13.89 -13.89
CA LYS A 43 7.67 13.48 -14.15
C LYS A 43 8.43 13.11 -12.88
N ASP A 44 8.05 13.69 -11.75
CA ASP A 44 8.68 13.40 -10.47
C ASP A 44 8.19 12.05 -9.94
N PHE A 45 6.89 11.75 -10.08
CA PHE A 45 6.29 10.46 -9.74
C PHE A 45 6.69 9.31 -10.67
N GLU A 46 7.04 9.58 -11.93
CA GLU A 46 7.59 8.56 -12.83
C GLU A 46 9.03 8.16 -12.46
N LYS A 47 9.79 9.07 -11.84
CA LYS A 47 11.18 8.84 -11.46
C LYS A 47 11.32 8.14 -10.11
N GLU A 48 10.51 8.54 -9.13
CA GLU A 48 10.52 7.98 -7.78
C GLU A 48 9.27 7.11 -7.57
N LYS A 49 9.44 5.87 -7.12
CA LYS A 49 8.30 5.05 -6.70
C LYS A 49 7.57 5.75 -5.55
N CYS A 50 6.32 6.12 -5.77
CA CYS A 50 5.46 6.73 -4.76
C CYS A 50 4.05 6.17 -4.84
N ILE A 51 3.29 6.37 -3.77
CA ILE A 51 1.84 6.14 -3.74
C ILE A 51 1.15 7.48 -3.67
N VAL A 52 0.13 7.68 -4.49
CA VAL A 52 -0.72 8.87 -4.47
C VAL A 52 -2.14 8.40 -4.21
N LEU A 53 -2.75 8.93 -3.15
CA LEU A 53 -4.12 8.66 -2.75
C LEU A 53 -4.85 9.99 -2.60
N SER A 54 -6.15 10.00 -2.83
CA SER A 54 -7.01 11.05 -2.31
C SER A 54 -7.42 10.73 -0.88
N LYS A 55 -7.88 11.75 -0.16
CA LYS A 55 -8.48 11.58 1.16
C LYS A 55 -9.69 10.63 1.11
N ASP A 56 -10.47 10.69 0.03
CA ASP A 56 -11.60 9.80 -0.20
C ASP A 56 -11.15 8.33 -0.35
N ASP A 57 -10.07 8.07 -1.10
CA ASP A 57 -9.50 6.72 -1.24
C ASP A 57 -9.12 6.13 0.12
N VAL A 58 -8.55 6.95 1.01
CA VAL A 58 -8.14 6.52 2.35
C VAL A 58 -9.35 6.24 3.24
N LEU A 59 -10.37 7.11 3.19
CA LEU A 59 -11.55 7.00 4.04
C LEU A 59 -12.55 5.94 3.57
N ASN A 60 -12.63 5.68 2.27
CA ASN A 60 -13.68 4.83 1.68
C ASN A 60 -13.13 3.62 0.90
N GLY A 61 -11.83 3.53 0.60
CA GLY A 61 -11.25 2.42 -0.16
C GLY A 61 -10.69 1.27 0.69
N HIS A 62 -10.80 1.35 2.02
CA HIS A 62 -10.17 0.41 2.94
C HIS A 62 -10.85 -0.97 3.01
N ASP A 63 -12.08 -1.09 2.53
CA ASP A 63 -12.79 -2.37 2.36
C ASP A 63 -12.37 -3.11 1.07
N VAL A 64 -11.97 -2.36 0.04
CA VAL A 64 -11.46 -2.93 -1.24
C VAL A 64 -10.01 -3.40 -1.11
N PHE A 65 -9.18 -2.68 -0.35
CA PHE A 65 -7.75 -3.00 -0.18
C PHE A 65 -7.31 -3.17 1.29
N PRO A 66 -7.99 -4.01 2.08
CA PRO A 66 -7.82 -4.05 3.54
C PRO A 66 -6.40 -4.45 3.96
N LEU A 67 -5.77 -5.38 3.24
CA LEU A 67 -4.39 -5.80 3.50
C LEU A 67 -3.38 -4.66 3.29
N ARG A 68 -3.56 -3.87 2.23
CA ARG A 68 -2.66 -2.75 1.93
C ARG A 68 -2.79 -1.64 2.97
N PHE A 69 -4.02 -1.31 3.35
CA PHE A 69 -4.24 -0.30 4.37
C PHE A 69 -3.77 -0.76 5.74
N LEU A 70 -3.96 -2.03 6.11
CA LEU A 70 -3.38 -2.59 7.34
C LEU A 70 -1.87 -2.41 7.38
N HIS A 71 -1.17 -2.80 6.31
CA HIS A 71 0.28 -2.65 6.22
C HIS A 71 0.70 -1.17 6.22
N MET A 72 -0.03 -0.28 5.53
CA MET A 72 0.25 1.16 5.59
C MET A 72 0.10 1.73 7.00
N ILE A 73 -0.93 1.32 7.75
CA ILE A 73 -1.16 1.77 9.13
C ILE A 73 0.03 1.39 10.03
N ASN A 74 0.55 0.17 9.87
CA ASN A 74 1.60 -0.35 10.74
C ASN A 74 3.02 0.08 10.33
N HIS A 75 3.24 0.40 9.06
CA HIS A 75 4.59 0.66 8.50
C HIS A 75 4.77 2.07 7.92
N SER A 76 3.83 3.00 8.17
CA SER A 76 3.96 4.40 7.74
C SER A 76 4.19 5.36 8.90
N SER A 77 5.04 6.35 8.67
CA SER A 77 5.26 7.48 9.58
C SER A 77 4.82 8.78 8.93
N LEU A 78 4.00 9.57 9.62
CA LEU A 78 3.56 10.88 9.14
C LEU A 78 4.74 11.86 9.13
N ILE A 79 4.95 12.52 7.99
CA ILE A 79 5.95 13.60 7.83
C ILE A 79 5.27 14.97 7.90
N LEU A 80 4.11 15.11 7.26
CA LEU A 80 3.39 16.38 7.13
C LEU A 80 1.88 16.15 7.14
N GLY A 81 1.12 17.09 7.71
CA GLY A 81 -0.33 17.13 7.62
C GLY A 81 -1.02 16.49 8.82
N THR A 82 -2.16 15.85 8.57
CA THR A 82 -2.96 15.16 9.60
C THR A 82 -2.91 13.65 9.41
N ASP A 83 -2.73 12.91 10.50
CA ASP A 83 -2.68 11.45 10.45
C ASP A 83 -4.06 10.82 10.27
N ILE A 84 -4.47 10.58 9.02
CA ILE A 84 -5.75 9.95 8.71
C ILE A 84 -5.68 8.41 8.66
N LEU A 85 -4.51 7.81 8.44
CA LEU A 85 -4.35 6.36 8.42
C LEU A 85 -4.79 5.73 9.76
N LYS A 86 -4.49 6.37 10.90
CA LYS A 86 -4.91 5.89 12.22
C LYS A 86 -6.42 5.87 12.46
N SER A 87 -7.21 6.58 11.65
CA SER A 87 -8.67 6.59 11.78
C SER A 87 -9.34 5.42 11.06
N ILE A 88 -8.59 4.69 10.23
CA ILE A 88 -9.12 3.57 9.45
C ILE A 88 -9.36 2.38 10.37
N THR A 89 -10.56 1.83 10.29
CA THR A 89 -10.91 0.58 10.98
C THR A 89 -11.01 -0.55 9.95
N ILE A 90 -10.10 -1.51 10.01
CA ILE A 90 -10.11 -2.67 9.11
C ILE A 90 -11.02 -3.76 9.69
N LYS A 91 -11.99 -4.22 8.90
CA LYS A 91 -12.85 -5.33 9.30
C LYS A 91 -12.15 -6.66 9.07
N LYS A 92 -12.15 -7.52 10.09
CA LYS A 92 -11.61 -8.89 10.02
C LYS A 92 -12.21 -9.71 8.87
N ALA A 93 -13.50 -9.54 8.59
CA ALA A 93 -14.18 -10.25 7.51
C ALA A 93 -13.64 -9.88 6.11
N ASP A 94 -13.25 -8.63 5.91
CA ASP A 94 -12.71 -8.17 4.63
C ASP A 94 -11.26 -8.66 4.46
N LEU A 95 -10.45 -8.60 5.53
CA LEU A 95 -9.11 -9.22 5.54
C LEU A 95 -9.15 -10.70 5.19
N LEU A 96 -10.07 -11.48 5.78
CA LEU A 96 -10.18 -12.91 5.51
C LEU A 96 -10.44 -13.18 4.02
N LYS A 97 -11.41 -12.47 3.44
CA LYS A 97 -11.74 -12.60 2.01
C LYS A 97 -10.56 -12.22 1.13
N THR A 98 -9.88 -11.11 1.43
CA THR A 98 -8.74 -10.67 0.63
C THR A 98 -7.56 -11.63 0.76
N VAL A 99 -7.25 -12.12 1.96
CA VAL A 99 -6.19 -13.13 2.17
C VAL A 99 -6.47 -14.39 1.34
N GLU A 100 -7.71 -14.91 1.38
CA GLU A 100 -8.07 -16.08 0.57
C GLU A 100 -7.89 -15.82 -0.93
N LEU A 101 -8.39 -14.68 -1.42
CA LEU A 101 -8.33 -14.30 -2.83
C LEU A 101 -6.87 -14.15 -3.31
N GLU A 102 -6.06 -13.47 -2.52
CA GLU A 102 -4.66 -13.19 -2.83
C GLU A 102 -3.82 -14.49 -2.83
N LEU A 103 -4.02 -15.36 -1.83
CA LEU A 103 -3.38 -16.68 -1.80
C LEU A 103 -3.78 -17.53 -3.02
N ARG A 104 -5.07 -17.56 -3.37
CA ARG A 104 -5.56 -18.27 -4.56
C ARG A 104 -4.91 -17.75 -5.83
N THR A 105 -4.82 -16.42 -5.96
CA THR A 105 -4.19 -15.76 -7.11
C THR A 105 -2.71 -16.13 -7.22
N LYS A 106 -1.98 -16.16 -6.10
CA LYS A 106 -0.57 -16.58 -6.09
C LYS A 106 -0.35 -18.04 -6.41
N MET A 107 -1.26 -18.94 -6.03
CA MET A 107 -1.17 -20.34 -6.45
C MET A 107 -1.34 -20.51 -7.96
N VAL A 108 -2.25 -19.74 -8.58
CA VAL A 108 -2.40 -19.74 -10.04
C VAL A 108 -1.14 -19.19 -10.70
N GLN A 109 -0.63 -18.05 -10.23
CA GLN A 109 0.58 -17.42 -10.74
C GLN A 109 1.80 -18.36 -10.62
N LEU A 110 1.95 -19.04 -9.48
CA LEU A 110 3.01 -20.04 -9.26
C LEU A 110 2.99 -21.11 -10.36
N ARG A 111 1.80 -21.64 -10.68
CA ARG A 111 1.65 -22.65 -11.72
C ARG A 111 2.04 -22.12 -13.10
N GLU A 112 1.59 -20.91 -13.44
CA GLU A 112 1.89 -20.27 -14.73
C GLU A 112 3.38 -19.95 -14.89
N ASP A 113 3.99 -19.41 -13.84
CA ASP A 113 5.42 -19.06 -13.82
C ASP A 113 6.29 -20.32 -13.85
N TYR A 114 5.87 -21.41 -13.21
CA TYR A 114 6.54 -22.71 -13.30
C TYR A 114 6.50 -23.28 -14.74
N LEU A 115 5.33 -23.27 -15.39
CA LEU A 115 5.16 -23.81 -16.74
C LEU A 115 5.87 -22.95 -17.81
N SER A 116 5.95 -21.64 -17.61
CA SER A 116 6.62 -20.72 -18.54
C SER A 116 8.14 -20.63 -18.35
N GLY A 117 8.69 -21.27 -17.30
CA GLY A 117 10.12 -21.18 -16.96
C GLY A 117 10.52 -19.86 -16.29
N SER A 118 9.56 -19.05 -15.84
CA SER A 118 9.76 -17.75 -15.18
C SER A 118 9.72 -17.84 -13.64
N PHE A 119 10.02 -19.02 -13.08
CA PHE A 119 9.89 -19.29 -11.65
C PHE A 119 10.75 -18.38 -10.77
N ASP A 120 11.91 -17.92 -11.27
CA ASP A 120 12.77 -16.99 -10.52
C ASP A 120 12.07 -15.64 -10.26
N VAL A 121 11.24 -15.18 -11.20
CA VAL A 121 10.43 -13.96 -11.06
C VAL A 121 9.36 -14.15 -9.99
N PHE A 122 8.71 -15.32 -9.95
CA PHE A 122 7.75 -15.66 -8.91
C PHE A 122 8.41 -15.60 -7.51
N VAL A 123 9.55 -16.27 -7.34
CA VAL A 123 10.26 -16.33 -6.05
C VAL A 123 10.71 -14.94 -5.58
N LYS A 124 11.16 -14.07 -6.49
CA LYS A 124 11.54 -12.69 -6.14
C LYS A 124 10.35 -11.87 -5.63
N ASN A 125 9.15 -12.12 -6.15
CA ASN A 125 7.96 -11.33 -5.85
C ASN A 125 7.10 -11.91 -4.73
N ILE A 126 7.23 -13.22 -4.42
CA ILE A 126 6.38 -13.86 -3.42
C ILE A 126 6.73 -13.42 -1.99
N LEU A 127 8.00 -13.11 -1.71
CA LEU A 127 8.44 -12.76 -0.35
C LEU A 127 7.77 -11.48 0.17
N SER A 128 7.79 -10.41 -0.63
CA SER A 128 7.14 -9.13 -0.27
C SER A 128 5.64 -9.28 -0.08
N PHE A 129 5.02 -10.14 -0.88
CA PHE A 129 3.61 -10.45 -0.76
C PHE A 129 3.30 -11.23 0.53
N MET A 130 4.13 -12.23 0.86
CA MET A 130 3.93 -13.05 2.06
C MET A 130 4.08 -12.24 3.35
N GLU A 131 4.90 -11.19 3.37
CA GLU A 131 4.98 -10.25 4.50
C GLU A 131 3.61 -9.59 4.78
N VAL A 132 2.98 -9.05 3.75
CA VAL A 132 1.65 -8.40 3.87
C VAL A 132 0.57 -9.41 4.25
N ILE A 133 0.60 -10.63 3.68
CA ILE A 133 -0.35 -11.68 4.04
C ILE A 133 -0.16 -12.16 5.47
N ARG A 134 1.08 -12.35 5.91
CA ARG A 134 1.40 -12.75 7.29
C ARG A 134 0.78 -11.75 8.27
N GLU A 135 0.98 -10.46 8.03
CA GLU A 135 0.42 -9.42 8.88
C GLU A 135 -1.12 -9.45 8.90
N GLY A 136 -1.75 -9.67 7.75
CA GLY A 136 -3.21 -9.87 7.68
C GLY A 136 -3.68 -11.07 8.50
N VAL A 137 -3.00 -12.21 8.39
CA VAL A 137 -3.31 -13.43 9.13
C VAL A 137 -3.12 -13.24 10.64
N GLU A 138 -2.03 -12.59 11.06
CA GLU A 138 -1.76 -12.24 12.47
C GLU A 138 -2.78 -11.25 13.04
N TYR A 139 -3.31 -10.35 12.20
CA TYR A 139 -4.41 -9.46 12.61
C TYR A 139 -5.73 -10.25 12.79
N ILE A 140 -6.01 -11.19 11.90
CA ILE A 140 -7.20 -12.06 11.95
C ILE A 140 -7.13 -12.97 13.19
N ASP A 141 -5.98 -13.59 13.44
CA ASP A 141 -5.72 -14.49 14.55
C ASP A 141 -4.40 -14.10 15.25
N PRO A 142 -4.49 -13.29 16.33
CA PRO A 142 -3.31 -12.85 17.08
C PRO A 142 -2.48 -13.97 17.70
N SER A 143 -3.02 -15.18 17.85
CA SER A 143 -2.27 -16.33 18.38
C SER A 143 -1.20 -16.85 17.40
N LEU A 144 -1.29 -16.48 16.12
CA LEU A 144 -0.35 -16.85 15.08
C LEU A 144 0.86 -15.90 14.98
N LYS A 145 0.90 -14.83 15.79
CA LYS A 145 2.10 -13.99 15.91
C LYS A 145 3.22 -14.82 16.51
N SER A 146 4.22 -15.14 15.70
CA SER A 146 5.49 -15.68 16.16
C SER A 146 6.30 -14.59 16.88
N ASP A 147 6.95 -14.98 17.98
CA ASP A 147 7.93 -14.15 18.72
C ASP A 147 9.09 -13.67 17.83
#